data_AF-A0A4Q6AU23-F1
#
_entry.id   AF-A0A4Q6AU23-F1
#
_cell.length_a   1.000
_cell.length_b   1.000
_cell.length_c   1.000
_cell.angle_alpha   90.00
_cell.angle_beta   90.00
_cell.angle_gamma   90.00
#
_symmetry.space_group_name_H-M   'P 1'
#
loop_
_entity.id
_entity.type
_entity.pdbx_description
1 polymer ?
#
loop_
_entity_poly.entity_id
_entity_poly.type
_entity_poly.pdbx_seq_one_letter_code
_entity_poly.pdbx_strand_id
1 'polypeptide(L)'
;MFPFLPAGSVADPRFRPVRAAFARAKTLAMSAVVLLSSVTARAQFYQSSYTGTGAAQTISMPGVTPSLVIVKHGTGAVASIVLMNGMSNAQTFGYYLSATSDVHTPGSITTLGPSGFSVGTNNSVNGSGSTYHYLAARNLPGSIITGSYTGNGIDNRDITGLGFAPDWVMVIGVNLVDGAIFRTSVMPADYSTNFGSTNGANMIQSFGTGSFQIGTHASVNTTGVQYYYIAAKADAVQFAVGTYTGNSTAGTALALPFSADAVSIKVAAGFTSAFRYSTIPAASDVTLAHTNNGPSTSRITALNASGAVLGTSA
;
A
#
# COMPACT_ATOMS: atom_id res chain seq x y z
N MET A 1 -37.29 22.50 91.95
CA MET A 1 -37.04 21.51 93.02
C MET A 1 -36.57 20.22 92.35
N PHE A 2 -35.30 19.89 92.49
CA PHE A 2 -34.72 18.56 92.22
C PHE A 2 -34.73 17.74 93.53
N PRO A 3 -34.37 16.44 93.55
CA PRO A 3 -34.27 15.44 92.47
C PRO A 3 -35.05 14.13 92.80
N PHE A 4 -34.90 13.06 92.01
CA PHE A 4 -34.31 11.81 92.51
C PHE A 4 -33.71 10.95 91.37
N LEU A 5 -32.60 10.27 91.69
CA LEU A 5 -31.70 9.42 90.88
C LEU A 5 -30.97 8.46 91.87
N PRO A 6 -30.05 7.55 91.49
CA PRO A 6 -29.60 7.10 90.16
C PRO A 6 -30.13 5.66 89.86
N ALA A 7 -29.44 4.52 89.62
CA ALA A 7 -28.02 4.10 89.53
C ALA A 7 -27.86 2.76 88.75
N GLY A 8 -26.61 2.35 88.49
CA GLY A 8 -26.23 1.11 87.77
C GLY A 8 -25.59 1.42 86.40
N SER A 9 -24.34 1.88 86.26
CA SER A 9 -23.03 1.32 86.70
C SER A 9 -22.66 0.02 85.93
N VAL A 10 -21.42 -0.21 85.44
CA VAL A 10 -20.07 0.33 85.78
C VAL A 10 -19.16 0.42 84.51
N ALA A 11 -18.11 1.25 84.57
CA ALA A 11 -16.83 1.21 83.80
C ALA A 11 -16.65 1.97 82.45
N ASP A 12 -15.45 2.54 82.36
CA ASP A 12 -14.73 3.36 81.37
C ASP A 12 -13.21 2.95 81.53
N PRO A 13 -12.16 3.44 80.82
CA PRO A 13 -12.01 4.13 79.52
C PRO A 13 -11.04 3.40 78.54
N ARG A 14 -10.78 4.00 77.35
CA ARG A 14 -9.44 4.54 76.92
C ARG A 14 -9.25 4.65 75.39
N PHE A 15 -8.50 5.69 74.99
CA PHE A 15 -7.89 6.00 73.68
C PHE A 15 -8.77 6.27 72.44
N ARG A 16 -8.51 7.43 71.79
CA ARG A 16 -8.76 7.73 70.37
C ARG A 16 -7.46 7.52 69.58
N PRO A 17 -7.49 7.29 68.25
CA PRO A 17 -7.19 8.40 67.34
C PRO A 17 -8.00 8.39 66.01
N VAL A 18 -7.57 9.18 65.03
CA VAL A 18 -8.25 9.51 63.76
C VAL A 18 -7.81 8.58 62.60
N ARG A 19 -8.72 8.33 61.65
CA ARG A 19 -8.56 7.74 60.29
C ARG A 19 -7.35 6.81 60.04
N ALA A 20 -7.65 5.54 59.77
CA ALA A 20 -6.80 4.67 58.93
C ALA A 20 -7.68 3.98 57.87
N ALA A 21 -7.19 3.89 56.63
CA ALA A 21 -7.84 3.11 55.57
C ALA A 21 -7.35 1.66 55.61
N PHE A 22 -8.25 0.69 55.42
CA PHE A 22 -7.89 -0.71 55.25
C PHE A 22 -8.59 -1.31 54.04
N ALA A 23 -7.78 -1.76 53.08
CA ALA A 23 -8.22 -2.62 51.99
C ALA A 23 -7.90 -4.08 52.32
N ARG A 24 -8.76 -5.01 51.87
CA ARG A 24 -8.33 -6.35 51.49
C ARG A 24 -9.18 -6.84 50.33
N ALA A 25 -8.53 -7.50 49.37
CA ALA A 25 -9.13 -7.79 48.08
C ALA A 25 -10.14 -8.94 48.12
N LYS A 26 -11.14 -8.87 47.25
CA LYS A 26 -11.80 -10.04 46.68
C LYS A 26 -11.50 -10.07 45.19
N THR A 27 -10.78 -11.09 44.75
CA THR A 27 -10.43 -11.28 43.34
C THR A 27 -11.68 -11.63 42.53
N LEU A 28 -11.99 -10.81 41.54
CA LEU A 28 -12.79 -11.20 40.38
C LEU A 28 -11.90 -10.99 39.15
N ALA A 29 -11.71 -12.04 38.37
CA ALA A 29 -10.83 -12.05 37.21
C ALA A 29 -11.54 -11.52 35.95
N MET A 30 -10.79 -11.44 34.84
CA MET A 30 -11.26 -11.02 33.50
C MET A 30 -11.69 -9.55 33.38
N SER A 31 -10.70 -8.65 33.35
CA SER A 31 -10.68 -7.67 32.25
C SER A 31 -9.92 -8.30 31.09
N ALA A 32 -10.57 -8.45 29.93
CA ALA A 32 -9.95 -9.08 28.77
C ALA A 32 -8.91 -8.13 28.15
N VAL A 33 -7.63 -8.47 28.28
CA VAL A 33 -6.59 -7.87 27.43
C VAL A 33 -6.76 -8.45 26.04
N VAL A 34 -7.57 -7.79 25.22
CA VAL A 34 -7.58 -8.02 23.77
C VAL A 34 -6.27 -7.45 23.23
N LEU A 35 -5.24 -8.30 23.20
CA LEU A 35 -4.11 -8.08 22.30
C LEU A 35 -4.65 -8.13 20.88
N LEU A 36 -4.95 -6.97 20.32
CA LEU A 36 -5.21 -6.82 18.89
C LEU A 36 -3.98 -7.37 18.15
N SER A 37 -4.19 -8.41 17.36
CA SER A 37 -3.14 -8.92 16.49
C SER A 37 -2.76 -7.86 15.47
N SER A 38 -1.47 -7.81 15.11
CA SER A 38 -1.05 -7.07 13.93
C SER A 38 -1.72 -7.68 12.70
N VAL A 39 -2.62 -6.89 12.10
CA VAL A 39 -3.39 -7.25 10.91
C VAL A 39 -2.43 -7.52 9.74
N THR A 40 -2.43 -8.64 9.02
CA THR A 40 -2.85 -10.03 9.35
C THR A 40 -1.92 -10.95 8.55
N ALA A 41 -1.71 -12.21 8.97
CA ALA A 41 -1.04 -13.21 8.13
C ALA A 41 -1.74 -13.47 6.76
N ARG A 42 -2.98 -12.98 6.58
CA ARG A 42 -3.80 -13.02 5.37
C ARG A 42 -3.97 -11.66 4.68
N ALA A 43 -3.15 -10.66 5.03
CA ALA A 43 -3.14 -9.38 4.33
C ALA A 43 -2.58 -9.56 2.91
N GLN A 44 -3.40 -9.22 1.91
CA GLN A 44 -3.09 -9.18 0.48
C GLN A 44 -1.96 -8.17 0.20
N PHE A 45 -2.18 -6.96 0.67
CA PHE A 45 -1.25 -5.84 0.62
C PHE A 45 -0.81 -5.44 2.03
N TYR A 46 0.39 -4.89 2.13
CA TYR A 46 0.96 -4.30 3.33
C TYR A 46 1.62 -2.97 2.95
N GLN A 47 1.38 -1.91 3.71
CA GLN A 47 2.07 -0.63 3.52
C GLN A 47 2.68 -0.14 4.84
N SER A 48 3.80 0.56 4.74
CA SER A 48 4.43 1.28 5.86
C SER A 48 5.45 2.29 5.32
N SER A 49 6.24 2.88 6.22
CA SER A 49 7.33 3.80 5.90
C SER A 49 8.60 3.49 6.69
N TYR A 50 9.75 3.87 6.15
CA TYR A 50 11.05 3.80 6.82
C TYR A 50 11.91 5.03 6.50
N THR A 51 12.93 5.26 7.31
CA THR A 51 13.94 6.30 7.09
C THR A 51 15.16 5.68 6.40
N GLY A 52 15.60 6.30 5.30
CA GLY A 52 16.85 5.92 4.64
C GLY A 52 18.06 6.26 5.49
N THR A 53 19.11 5.44 5.40
CA THR A 53 20.33 5.57 6.21
C THR A 53 21.55 5.97 5.37
N GLY A 54 21.51 5.79 4.05
CA GLY A 54 22.67 5.87 3.16
C GLY A 54 23.53 4.61 3.14
N ALA A 55 23.23 3.61 3.99
CA ALA A 55 23.93 2.33 4.08
C ALA A 55 22.94 1.18 3.85
N ALA A 56 23.37 0.05 3.27
CA ALA A 56 22.47 -1.06 2.98
C ALA A 56 21.73 -1.54 4.24
N GLN A 57 20.39 -1.66 4.16
CA GLN A 57 19.54 -1.99 5.30
C GLN A 57 18.41 -2.96 4.92
N THR A 58 17.87 -3.65 5.93
CA THR A 58 16.72 -4.57 5.78
C THR A 58 15.49 -3.99 6.47
N ILE A 59 14.43 -3.81 5.69
CA ILE A 59 13.14 -3.29 6.14
C ILE A 59 12.29 -4.49 6.60
N SER A 60 12.06 -4.56 7.91
CA SER A 60 11.34 -5.68 8.53
C SER A 60 9.83 -5.59 8.32
N MET A 61 9.24 -6.71 7.89
CA MET A 61 7.79 -6.91 7.77
C MET A 61 7.41 -8.23 8.46
N PRO A 62 7.19 -8.23 9.79
CA PRO A 62 6.96 -9.46 10.55
C PRO A 62 5.77 -10.28 10.02
N GLY A 63 6.01 -11.53 9.65
CA GLY A 63 4.98 -12.42 9.10
C GLY A 63 4.58 -12.13 7.64
N VAL A 64 5.33 -11.31 6.91
CA VAL A 64 5.11 -11.02 5.48
C VAL A 64 6.34 -11.41 4.67
N THR A 65 6.20 -12.45 3.86
CA THR A 65 7.09 -12.73 2.72
C THR A 65 6.51 -12.03 1.49
N PRO A 66 7.05 -10.87 1.05
CA PRO A 66 6.57 -10.22 -0.16
C PRO A 66 6.98 -10.98 -1.42
N SER A 67 6.09 -11.02 -2.40
CA SER A 67 6.40 -11.39 -3.79
C SER A 67 6.50 -10.16 -4.71
N LEU A 68 6.06 -8.99 -4.24
CA LEU A 68 6.29 -7.68 -4.84
C LEU A 68 6.52 -6.64 -3.75
N VAL A 69 7.44 -5.70 -3.98
CA VAL A 69 7.62 -4.47 -3.20
C VAL A 69 7.77 -3.28 -4.15
N ILE A 70 7.05 -2.20 -3.87
CA ILE A 70 7.15 -0.89 -4.50
C ILE A 70 7.54 0.13 -3.43
N VAL A 71 8.67 0.81 -3.59
CA VAL A 71 9.13 1.92 -2.73
C VAL A 71 8.91 3.25 -3.43
N LYS A 72 8.51 4.30 -2.70
CA LYS A 72 8.54 5.70 -3.18
C LYS A 72 9.21 6.60 -2.15
N HIS A 73 10.12 7.44 -2.62
CA HIS A 73 10.67 8.56 -1.85
C HIS A 73 9.57 9.59 -1.54
N GLY A 74 9.30 9.83 -0.25
CA GLY A 74 8.19 10.66 0.23
C GLY A 74 8.31 12.16 -0.03
N THR A 75 9.50 12.65 -0.40
CA THR A 75 9.78 14.07 -0.67
C THR A 75 10.47 14.32 -2.01
N GLY A 76 11.31 13.38 -2.49
CA GLY A 76 12.07 13.56 -3.73
C GLY A 76 11.27 13.33 -5.02
N ALA A 77 11.68 14.06 -6.06
CA ALA A 77 11.25 13.90 -7.45
C ALA A 77 11.88 12.64 -8.08
N VAL A 78 11.49 11.48 -7.56
CA VAL A 78 12.02 10.16 -7.94
C VAL A 78 10.87 9.18 -8.10
N ALA A 79 10.89 8.38 -9.17
CA ALA A 79 9.86 7.37 -9.43
C ALA A 79 9.74 6.32 -8.34
N SER A 80 8.59 5.65 -8.31
CA SER A 80 8.43 4.41 -7.53
C SER A 80 9.43 3.37 -8.04
N ILE A 81 10.23 2.77 -7.16
CA ILE A 81 11.13 1.66 -7.51
C ILE A 81 10.45 0.35 -7.14
N VAL A 82 10.54 -0.67 -8.02
CA VAL A 82 9.84 -1.94 -7.85
C VAL A 82 10.77 -3.15 -8.00
N LEU A 83 10.51 -4.18 -7.19
CA LEU A 83 11.08 -5.52 -7.30
C LEU A 83 9.97 -6.56 -7.11
N MET A 84 9.95 -7.59 -7.97
CA MET A 84 9.08 -8.75 -7.89
C MET A 84 9.91 -10.04 -7.75
N ASN A 85 9.28 -11.11 -7.27
CA ASN A 85 9.91 -12.41 -7.20
C ASN A 85 10.34 -12.90 -8.61
N GLY A 86 11.56 -13.41 -8.72
CA GLY A 86 12.16 -13.82 -9.99
C GLY A 86 12.80 -12.70 -10.82
N MET A 87 12.70 -11.43 -10.42
CA MET A 87 13.58 -10.36 -10.93
C MET A 87 14.94 -10.42 -10.22
N SER A 88 16.03 -10.15 -10.93
CA SER A 88 17.33 -9.92 -10.30
C SER A 88 17.43 -8.51 -9.68
N ASN A 89 18.36 -8.34 -8.74
CA ASN A 89 18.71 -7.02 -8.21
C ASN A 89 19.27 -6.06 -9.30
N ALA A 90 19.89 -6.64 -10.34
CA ALA A 90 20.29 -6.01 -11.58
C ALA A 90 19.15 -5.89 -12.61
N GLN A 91 17.88 -5.94 -12.19
CA GLN A 91 16.66 -5.67 -12.97
C GLN A 91 15.69 -4.75 -12.20
N THR A 92 16.15 -3.97 -11.21
CA THR A 92 15.26 -3.06 -10.45
C THR A 92 14.81 -1.84 -11.28
N PHE A 93 13.50 -1.71 -11.48
CA PHE A 93 12.87 -0.71 -12.35
C PHE A 93 12.35 0.51 -11.60
N GLY A 94 12.34 1.66 -12.28
CA GLY A 94 11.43 2.77 -11.98
C GLY A 94 10.08 2.54 -12.67
N TYR A 95 8.98 2.80 -11.96
CA TYR A 95 7.60 2.56 -12.41
C TYR A 95 7.19 3.40 -13.63
N TYR A 96 7.80 4.59 -13.77
CA TYR A 96 7.79 5.39 -14.99
C TYR A 96 8.87 6.47 -14.87
N LEU A 97 9.70 6.60 -15.91
CA LEU A 97 10.66 7.70 -16.06
C LEU A 97 10.48 8.30 -17.46
N SER A 98 10.89 9.56 -17.63
CA SER A 98 10.67 10.28 -18.89
C SER A 98 11.23 9.52 -20.10
N ALA A 99 10.51 9.59 -21.23
CA ALA A 99 10.68 8.80 -22.46
C ALA A 99 12.00 8.98 -23.25
N THR A 100 13.10 9.28 -22.56
CA THR A 100 14.43 9.57 -23.09
C THR A 100 15.55 8.81 -22.37
N SER A 101 15.27 8.06 -21.28
CA SER A 101 16.29 7.22 -20.62
C SER A 101 15.69 6.10 -19.76
N ASP A 102 16.08 4.86 -20.05
CA ASP A 102 16.02 3.74 -19.10
C ASP A 102 16.98 3.98 -17.93
N VAL A 103 16.53 4.70 -16.88
CA VAL A 103 17.28 4.69 -15.61
C VAL A 103 16.94 3.42 -14.84
N HIS A 104 17.58 2.35 -15.28
CA HIS A 104 17.87 1.20 -14.44
C HIS A 104 18.47 1.72 -13.13
N THR A 105 18.01 1.24 -11.97
CA THR A 105 18.59 1.63 -10.68
C THR A 105 19.17 0.42 -9.92
N PRO A 106 20.18 -0.31 -10.48
CA PRO A 106 20.72 -1.52 -9.88
C PRO A 106 21.05 -1.38 -8.40
N GLY A 107 20.73 -2.41 -7.63
CA GLY A 107 21.00 -2.41 -6.19
C GLY A 107 20.15 -1.45 -5.38
N SER A 108 19.04 -0.91 -5.91
CA SER A 108 18.06 -0.16 -5.11
C SER A 108 17.36 -1.09 -4.12
N ILE A 109 16.39 -1.89 -4.57
CA ILE A 109 15.85 -3.00 -3.78
C ILE A 109 16.69 -4.24 -4.11
N THR A 110 17.37 -4.82 -3.13
CA THR A 110 18.38 -5.86 -3.37
C THR A 110 17.85 -7.28 -3.20
N THR A 111 16.84 -7.50 -2.35
CA THR A 111 16.32 -8.84 -2.02
C THR A 111 14.89 -8.74 -1.49
N LEU A 112 14.02 -9.67 -1.89
CA LEU A 112 12.77 -9.98 -1.19
C LEU A 112 13.05 -11.16 -0.23
N GLY A 113 12.72 -11.01 1.06
CA GLY A 113 13.08 -11.97 2.11
C GLY A 113 11.88 -12.55 2.85
N PRO A 114 12.06 -13.57 3.72
CA PRO A 114 10.96 -14.25 4.41
C PRO A 114 10.06 -13.34 5.27
N SER A 115 10.62 -12.22 5.78
CA SER A 115 9.95 -11.27 6.67
C SER A 115 10.28 -9.82 6.29
N GLY A 116 10.22 -9.48 5.00
CA GLY A 116 10.48 -8.12 4.50
C GLY A 116 11.34 -8.05 3.25
N PHE A 117 12.10 -6.98 3.09
CA PHE A 117 13.00 -6.75 1.95
C PHE A 117 14.26 -5.99 2.34
N SER A 118 15.29 -6.05 1.50
CA SER A 118 16.53 -5.29 1.69
C SER A 118 16.69 -4.23 0.61
N VAL A 119 17.34 -3.12 0.97
CA VAL A 119 17.73 -2.03 0.06
C VAL A 119 19.24 -1.78 0.14
N GLY A 120 19.85 -1.47 -1.01
CA GLY A 120 21.23 -1.02 -1.10
C GLY A 120 21.37 0.47 -0.81
N THR A 121 22.44 1.10 -1.27
CA THR A 121 22.78 2.50 -0.96
C THR A 121 22.18 3.54 -1.91
N ASN A 122 21.27 3.14 -2.83
CA ASN A 122 20.73 4.06 -3.83
C ASN A 122 19.78 5.08 -3.20
N ASN A 123 20.01 6.37 -3.44
CA ASN A 123 19.17 7.48 -2.97
C ASN A 123 17.71 7.42 -3.47
N SER A 124 17.41 6.62 -4.50
CA SER A 124 16.04 6.33 -4.94
C SER A 124 15.18 5.65 -3.87
N VAL A 125 15.80 4.90 -2.95
CA VAL A 125 15.13 4.11 -1.91
C VAL A 125 15.77 4.22 -0.51
N ASN A 126 16.97 4.76 -0.37
CA ASN A 126 17.72 4.70 0.90
C ASN A 126 18.69 5.87 1.13
N GLY A 127 18.36 7.07 0.65
CA GLY A 127 19.11 8.29 0.95
C GLY A 127 19.03 8.65 2.43
N SER A 128 20.15 9.02 3.05
CA SER A 128 20.24 9.24 4.49
C SER A 128 19.28 10.33 4.98
N GLY A 129 18.53 10.05 6.05
CA GLY A 129 17.55 10.96 6.66
C GLY A 129 16.25 11.15 5.86
N SER A 130 16.12 10.56 4.66
CA SER A 130 14.92 10.69 3.82
C SER A 130 13.84 9.67 4.19
N THR A 131 12.58 10.08 4.21
CA THR A 131 11.45 9.15 4.40
C THR A 131 11.08 8.48 3.07
N TYR A 132 10.88 7.16 3.14
CA TYR A 132 10.39 6.32 2.07
C TYR A 132 9.12 5.62 2.53
N HIS A 133 8.10 5.60 1.68
CA HIS A 133 6.89 4.80 1.87
C HIS A 133 6.95 3.58 0.94
N TYR A 134 6.37 2.46 1.34
CA TYR A 134 6.31 1.28 0.50
C TYR A 134 4.94 0.60 0.53
N LEU A 135 4.59 -0.01 -0.59
CA LEU A 135 3.53 -0.99 -0.74
C LEU A 135 4.18 -2.33 -1.07
N ALA A 136 3.75 -3.38 -0.41
CA ALA A 136 4.17 -4.75 -0.68
C ALA A 136 2.96 -5.66 -0.86
N ALA A 137 3.09 -6.68 -1.68
CA ALA A 137 2.09 -7.73 -1.87
C ALA A 137 2.74 -9.10 -1.67
N ARG A 138 1.94 -10.08 -1.23
CA ARG A 138 2.33 -11.50 -1.21
C ARG A 138 1.46 -12.29 -2.17
N ASN A 139 1.97 -13.42 -2.67
CA ASN A 139 1.13 -14.37 -3.39
C ASN A 139 0.12 -15.01 -2.42
N LEU A 140 -1.16 -14.91 -2.76
CA LEU A 140 -2.29 -15.43 -2.01
C LEU A 140 -3.25 -16.09 -3.00
N PRO A 141 -3.18 -17.43 -3.19
CA PRO A 141 -3.97 -18.14 -4.21
C PRO A 141 -5.46 -17.79 -4.17
N GLY A 142 -6.03 -17.52 -5.35
CA GLY A 142 -7.42 -17.05 -5.50
C GLY A 142 -7.64 -15.54 -5.31
N SER A 143 -6.59 -14.77 -4.96
CA SER A 143 -6.67 -13.33 -4.73
C SER A 143 -5.51 -12.54 -5.35
N ILE A 144 -4.25 -12.90 -5.08
CA ILE A 144 -3.06 -12.24 -5.65
C ILE A 144 -2.07 -13.28 -6.15
N ILE A 145 -1.53 -13.03 -7.34
CA ILE A 145 -0.43 -13.81 -7.91
C ILE A 145 0.54 -12.89 -8.66
N THR A 146 1.82 -12.99 -8.34
CA THR A 146 2.91 -12.48 -9.17
C THR A 146 3.45 -13.59 -10.06
N GLY A 147 3.75 -13.28 -11.31
CA GLY A 147 4.37 -14.22 -12.25
C GLY A 147 5.21 -13.52 -13.30
N SER A 148 5.62 -14.26 -14.31
CA SER A 148 6.42 -13.75 -15.41
C SER A 148 6.09 -14.49 -16.71
N TYR A 149 6.36 -13.87 -17.86
CA TYR A 149 6.24 -14.48 -19.18
C TYR A 149 7.22 -13.82 -20.17
N THR A 150 7.73 -14.59 -21.13
CA THR A 150 8.51 -14.03 -22.24
C THR A 150 7.57 -13.54 -23.34
N GLY A 151 7.77 -12.32 -23.83
CA GLY A 151 7.04 -11.77 -24.97
C GLY A 151 7.39 -12.50 -26.26
N ASN A 152 6.45 -12.53 -27.20
CA ASN A 152 6.59 -13.25 -28.48
C ASN A 152 6.00 -12.51 -29.69
N GLY A 153 5.52 -11.27 -29.52
CA GLY A 153 4.94 -10.46 -30.60
C GLY A 153 3.64 -11.01 -31.20
N ILE A 154 3.02 -12.02 -30.59
CA ILE A 154 1.74 -12.57 -31.04
C ILE A 154 0.59 -11.86 -30.33
N ASP A 155 -0.32 -11.31 -31.12
CA ASP A 155 -1.48 -10.53 -30.67
C ASP A 155 -2.54 -11.36 -29.94
N ASN A 156 -3.39 -10.69 -29.15
CA ASN A 156 -4.55 -11.28 -28.45
C ASN A 156 -4.20 -12.49 -27.55
N ARG A 157 -2.97 -12.53 -27.01
CA ARG A 157 -2.41 -13.67 -26.28
C ARG A 157 -2.89 -13.71 -24.83
N ASP A 158 -3.53 -14.79 -24.42
CA ASP A 158 -3.80 -15.07 -23.00
C ASP A 158 -2.52 -15.42 -22.23
N ILE A 159 -2.33 -14.74 -21.10
CA ILE A 159 -1.44 -15.14 -20.01
C ILE A 159 -2.30 -15.84 -18.94
N THR A 160 -2.21 -17.16 -18.90
CA THR A 160 -3.08 -18.04 -18.09
C THR A 160 -2.43 -18.46 -16.76
N GLY A 161 -3.19 -19.17 -15.92
CA GLY A 161 -2.68 -19.79 -14.70
C GLY A 161 -2.93 -19.00 -13.42
N LEU A 162 -3.71 -17.91 -13.47
CA LEU A 162 -3.99 -17.08 -12.29
C LEU A 162 -4.84 -17.80 -11.23
N GLY A 163 -5.71 -18.73 -11.67
CA GLY A 163 -6.69 -19.40 -10.82
C GLY A 163 -7.92 -18.54 -10.45
N PHE A 164 -7.98 -17.29 -10.91
CA PHE A 164 -9.09 -16.37 -10.72
C PHE A 164 -9.21 -15.39 -11.90
N ALA A 165 -10.40 -14.84 -12.14
CA ALA A 165 -10.54 -13.65 -12.99
C ALA A 165 -10.06 -12.41 -12.20
N PRO A 166 -9.09 -11.62 -12.72
CA PRO A 166 -8.53 -10.48 -12.01
C PRO A 166 -9.38 -9.21 -12.15
N ASP A 167 -9.22 -8.30 -11.20
CA ASP A 167 -9.79 -6.93 -11.22
C ASP A 167 -8.74 -5.85 -11.43
N TRP A 168 -7.47 -6.18 -11.20
CA TRP A 168 -6.31 -5.37 -11.55
C TRP A 168 -5.17 -6.27 -12.03
N VAL A 169 -4.51 -5.86 -13.11
CA VAL A 169 -3.27 -6.47 -13.57
C VAL A 169 -2.30 -5.34 -13.88
N MET A 170 -1.05 -5.51 -13.44
CA MET A 170 0.06 -4.60 -13.71
C MET A 170 1.26 -5.39 -14.21
N VAL A 171 1.80 -4.98 -15.36
CA VAL A 171 2.86 -5.62 -16.14
C VAL A 171 4.05 -4.67 -16.27
N ILE A 172 5.27 -5.21 -16.16
CA ILE A 172 6.52 -4.48 -16.38
C ILE A 172 7.46 -5.35 -17.22
N GLY A 173 7.97 -4.81 -18.32
CA GLY A 173 9.00 -5.46 -19.13
C GLY A 173 10.42 -5.13 -18.67
N VAL A 174 11.33 -6.08 -18.86
CA VAL A 174 12.76 -5.88 -18.60
C VAL A 174 13.35 -4.87 -19.59
N ASN A 175 13.92 -3.79 -19.05
CA ASN A 175 14.66 -2.76 -19.78
C ASN A 175 13.80 -2.03 -20.83
N LEU A 176 12.62 -1.53 -20.43
CA LEU A 176 11.71 -0.77 -21.29
C LEU A 176 11.31 0.59 -20.68
N VAL A 177 11.42 1.64 -21.50
CA VAL A 177 11.08 3.04 -21.14
C VAL A 177 9.61 3.29 -20.79
N ASP A 178 8.68 2.44 -21.27
CA ASP A 178 7.24 2.63 -21.09
C ASP A 178 6.76 2.49 -19.63
N GLY A 179 7.60 1.90 -18.77
CA GLY A 179 7.33 1.68 -17.35
C GLY A 179 6.26 0.62 -17.08
N ALA A 180 5.57 0.76 -15.96
CA ALA A 180 4.52 -0.15 -15.51
C ALA A 180 3.20 0.15 -16.22
N ILE A 181 2.72 -0.81 -17.01
CA ILE A 181 1.40 -0.80 -17.64
C ILE A 181 0.40 -1.48 -16.71
N PHE A 182 -0.81 -0.95 -16.58
CA PHE A 182 -1.89 -1.60 -15.85
C PHE A 182 -3.26 -1.46 -16.51
N ARG A 183 -4.14 -2.38 -16.13
CA ARG A 183 -5.58 -2.38 -16.44
C ARG A 183 -6.37 -2.66 -15.16
N THR A 184 -7.59 -2.14 -15.05
CA THR A 184 -8.59 -2.59 -14.08
C THR A 184 -9.85 -3.13 -14.78
N SER A 185 -10.65 -3.94 -14.09
CA SER A 185 -11.91 -4.51 -14.61
C SER A 185 -12.94 -3.43 -14.97
N VAL A 186 -12.83 -2.24 -14.37
CA VAL A 186 -13.67 -1.06 -14.65
C VAL A 186 -13.17 -0.17 -15.81
N MET A 187 -12.05 -0.50 -16.46
CA MET A 187 -11.62 0.20 -17.69
C MET A 187 -12.41 -0.29 -18.92
N PRO A 188 -12.76 0.61 -19.87
CA PRO A 188 -13.35 0.20 -21.15
C PRO A 188 -12.49 -0.83 -21.89
N ALA A 189 -13.08 -1.64 -22.78
CA ALA A 189 -12.38 -2.72 -23.48
C ALA A 189 -11.12 -2.25 -24.24
N ASP A 190 -10.10 -3.11 -24.32
CA ASP A 190 -8.76 -2.88 -24.92
C ASP A 190 -7.90 -1.77 -24.28
N TYR A 191 -8.49 -0.83 -23.54
CA TYR A 191 -7.74 0.23 -22.88
C TYR A 191 -6.93 -0.26 -21.68
N SER A 192 -5.67 0.16 -21.64
CA SER A 192 -4.79 0.10 -20.47
C SER A 192 -4.02 1.41 -20.36
N THR A 193 -3.30 1.63 -19.26
CA THR A 193 -2.60 2.90 -19.02
C THR A 193 -1.32 2.67 -18.23
N ASN A 194 -0.41 3.64 -18.27
CA ASN A 194 0.71 3.68 -17.33
C ASN A 194 0.47 4.78 -16.28
N PHE A 195 1.42 4.96 -15.38
CA PHE A 195 1.24 5.85 -14.24
C PHE A 195 1.53 7.33 -14.54
N GLY A 196 1.92 7.69 -15.78
CA GLY A 196 2.38 9.02 -16.16
C GLY A 196 1.73 9.67 -17.40
N SER A 197 1.06 8.90 -18.27
CA SER A 197 0.58 9.34 -19.59
C SER A 197 -0.92 9.09 -19.80
N THR A 198 -1.44 9.28 -21.02
CA THR A 198 -2.79 8.89 -21.42
C THR A 198 -2.99 7.36 -21.40
N ASN A 199 -4.25 6.92 -21.45
CA ASN A 199 -4.56 5.52 -21.78
C ASN A 199 -4.13 5.20 -23.23
N GLY A 200 -3.82 3.93 -23.49
CA GLY A 200 -3.55 3.39 -24.82
C GLY A 200 -4.29 2.07 -25.05
N ALA A 201 -4.38 1.68 -26.32
CA ALA A 201 -4.95 0.42 -26.81
C ALA A 201 -3.88 -0.69 -26.87
N ASN A 202 -4.26 -1.94 -27.12
CA ASN A 202 -3.37 -3.02 -27.57
C ASN A 202 -2.17 -3.35 -26.61
N MET A 203 -2.26 -2.99 -25.32
CA MET A 203 -1.31 -3.42 -24.29
C MET A 203 -1.92 -4.57 -23.45
N ILE A 204 -2.55 -4.28 -22.31
CA ILE A 204 -3.38 -5.25 -21.57
C ILE A 204 -4.83 -5.03 -22.01
N GLN A 205 -5.43 -6.02 -22.66
CA GLN A 205 -6.63 -5.82 -23.49
C GLN A 205 -7.92 -6.21 -22.78
N SER A 206 -7.93 -7.39 -22.16
CA SER A 206 -9.10 -8.00 -21.53
C SER A 206 -8.70 -8.89 -20.35
N PHE A 207 -9.67 -9.28 -19.52
CA PHE A 207 -9.51 -10.21 -18.40
C PHE A 207 -10.42 -11.42 -18.61
N GLY A 208 -9.87 -12.63 -18.38
CA GLY A 208 -10.56 -13.90 -18.58
C GLY A 208 -10.59 -14.75 -17.31
N THR A 209 -11.27 -15.90 -17.38
CA THR A 209 -11.37 -16.84 -16.25
C THR A 209 -10.02 -17.50 -15.99
N GLY A 210 -9.23 -16.95 -15.08
CA GLY A 210 -7.87 -17.43 -14.80
C GLY A 210 -6.80 -16.87 -15.73
N SER A 211 -7.08 -15.81 -16.49
CA SER A 211 -6.15 -15.18 -17.43
C SER A 211 -6.28 -13.66 -17.53
N PHE A 212 -5.27 -13.03 -18.13
CA PHE A 212 -5.39 -11.70 -18.75
C PHE A 212 -4.80 -11.75 -20.17
N GLN A 213 -5.35 -10.94 -21.07
CA GLN A 213 -4.94 -10.91 -22.47
C GLN A 213 -3.97 -9.75 -22.74
N ILE A 214 -2.90 -10.03 -23.49
CA ILE A 214 -1.95 -9.02 -23.98
C ILE A 214 -1.97 -8.90 -25.50
N GLY A 215 -1.86 -7.66 -25.97
CA GLY A 215 -1.74 -7.33 -27.38
C GLY A 215 -0.29 -7.32 -27.85
N THR A 216 -0.02 -6.59 -28.94
CA THR A 216 1.30 -6.51 -29.60
C THR A 216 2.19 -5.36 -29.14
N HIS A 217 1.74 -4.46 -28.27
CA HIS A 217 2.52 -3.28 -27.89
C HIS A 217 3.84 -3.61 -27.16
N ALA A 218 4.90 -2.85 -27.45
CA ALA A 218 6.26 -3.12 -26.99
C ALA A 218 6.38 -3.19 -25.46
N SER A 219 5.64 -2.35 -24.74
CA SER A 219 5.53 -2.33 -23.27
C SER A 219 5.03 -3.62 -22.62
N VAL A 220 4.47 -4.58 -23.37
CA VAL A 220 3.92 -5.84 -22.83
C VAL A 220 4.30 -7.12 -23.59
N ASN A 221 4.73 -7.06 -24.87
CA ASN A 221 4.88 -8.29 -25.68
C ASN A 221 6.01 -8.26 -26.74
N THR A 222 7.09 -7.52 -26.51
CA THR A 222 8.28 -7.55 -27.37
C THR A 222 8.92 -8.95 -27.35
N THR A 223 9.18 -9.51 -28.53
CA THR A 223 9.75 -10.86 -28.69
C THR A 223 11.07 -11.03 -27.96
N GLY A 224 11.15 -12.03 -27.07
CA GLY A 224 12.35 -12.34 -26.28
C GLY A 224 12.56 -11.46 -25.04
N VAL A 225 11.80 -10.37 -24.87
CA VAL A 225 11.82 -9.58 -23.63
C VAL A 225 11.09 -10.36 -22.54
N GLN A 226 11.67 -10.39 -21.35
CA GLN A 226 11.05 -10.96 -20.16
C GLN A 226 10.12 -9.92 -19.51
N TYR A 227 8.88 -10.30 -19.24
CA TYR A 227 7.91 -9.50 -18.52
C TYR A 227 7.63 -10.12 -17.15
N TYR A 228 7.35 -9.27 -16.17
CA TYR A 228 6.86 -9.63 -14.85
C TYR A 228 5.50 -8.98 -14.63
N TYR A 229 4.62 -9.64 -13.87
CA TYR A 229 3.29 -9.13 -13.58
C TYR A 229 2.87 -9.40 -12.14
N ILE A 230 1.95 -8.57 -11.67
CA ILE A 230 1.03 -8.88 -10.57
C ILE A 230 -0.40 -8.86 -11.10
N ALA A 231 -1.19 -9.86 -10.72
CA ALA A 231 -2.64 -9.87 -10.90
C ALA A 231 -3.30 -9.92 -9.51
N ALA A 232 -4.33 -9.12 -9.31
CA ALA A 232 -5.11 -9.04 -8.08
C ALA A 232 -6.61 -9.07 -8.39
N LYS A 233 -7.37 -9.76 -7.54
CA LYS A 233 -8.84 -9.78 -7.53
C LYS A 233 -9.37 -8.90 -6.41
N ALA A 234 -10.43 -8.15 -6.68
CA ALA A 234 -11.12 -7.34 -5.68
C ALA A 234 -11.96 -8.23 -4.75
N ASP A 235 -11.94 -7.91 -3.46
CA ASP A 235 -12.72 -8.57 -2.42
C ASP A 235 -13.62 -7.60 -1.63
N ALA A 236 -13.48 -6.29 -1.88
CA ALA A 236 -14.14 -5.20 -1.14
C ALA A 236 -13.88 -5.19 0.38
N VAL A 237 -12.80 -5.82 0.84
CA VAL A 237 -12.36 -5.87 2.26
C VAL A 237 -10.91 -5.41 2.42
N GLN A 238 -10.04 -5.75 1.46
CA GLN A 238 -8.63 -5.35 1.40
C GLN A 238 -8.23 -4.75 0.05
N PHE A 239 -8.93 -5.14 -1.03
CA PHE A 239 -8.71 -4.59 -2.36
C PHE A 239 -10.02 -4.32 -3.09
N ALA A 240 -10.09 -3.15 -3.74
CA ALA A 240 -11.21 -2.72 -4.56
C ALA A 240 -10.70 -1.86 -5.73
N VAL A 241 -11.38 -1.95 -6.87
CA VAL A 241 -11.22 -1.05 -8.01
C VAL A 241 -12.55 -0.36 -8.29
N GLY A 242 -12.50 0.85 -8.84
CA GLY A 242 -13.69 1.65 -9.09
C GLY A 242 -13.39 2.87 -9.95
N THR A 243 -14.42 3.63 -10.27
CA THR A 243 -14.33 4.90 -11.00
C THR A 243 -14.77 6.05 -10.10
N TYR A 244 -14.31 7.25 -10.41
CA TYR A 244 -14.81 8.50 -9.83
C TYR A 244 -14.90 9.55 -10.94
N THR A 245 -15.76 10.54 -10.76
CA THR A 245 -15.84 11.71 -11.66
C THR A 245 -15.23 12.90 -10.94
N GLY A 246 -14.12 13.42 -11.47
CA GLY A 246 -13.53 14.65 -10.98
C GLY A 246 -14.48 15.83 -11.19
N ASN A 247 -14.67 16.65 -10.15
CA ASN A 247 -15.57 17.80 -10.12
C ASN A 247 -14.85 19.12 -9.79
N SER A 248 -13.51 19.10 -9.81
CA SER A 248 -12.61 20.20 -9.43
C SER A 248 -12.90 20.85 -8.06
N THR A 249 -13.62 20.16 -7.17
CA THR A 249 -14.13 20.72 -5.90
C THR A 249 -13.38 20.11 -4.71
N ALA A 250 -12.72 20.96 -3.93
CA ALA A 250 -12.03 20.53 -2.71
C ALA A 250 -13.00 19.96 -1.65
N GLY A 251 -12.54 18.95 -0.92
CA GLY A 251 -13.34 18.31 0.12
C GLY A 251 -14.29 17.23 -0.40
N THR A 252 -14.25 16.90 -1.69
CA THR A 252 -15.12 15.88 -2.29
C THR A 252 -14.78 14.50 -1.69
N ALA A 253 -15.74 13.90 -0.99
CA ALA A 253 -15.57 12.59 -0.38
C ALA A 253 -15.68 11.47 -1.45
N LEU A 254 -14.58 10.75 -1.65
CA LEU A 254 -14.58 9.49 -2.39
C LEU A 254 -14.89 8.35 -1.40
N ALA A 255 -16.15 7.90 -1.39
CA ALA A 255 -16.58 6.77 -0.56
C ALA A 255 -15.86 5.48 -1.00
N LEU A 256 -15.33 4.73 -0.03
CA LEU A 256 -14.66 3.45 -0.25
C LEU A 256 -15.37 2.33 0.53
N PRO A 257 -15.30 1.06 0.07
CA PRO A 257 -15.95 -0.06 0.77
C PRO A 257 -15.30 -0.39 2.12
N PHE A 258 -14.09 0.12 2.40
CA PHE A 258 -13.37 -0.04 3.65
C PHE A 258 -12.50 1.19 3.94
N SER A 259 -12.06 1.36 5.20
CA SER A 259 -11.08 2.37 5.59
C SER A 259 -9.72 2.04 4.96
N ALA A 260 -9.32 2.76 3.91
CA ALA A 260 -8.18 2.37 3.09
C ALA A 260 -6.84 2.90 3.63
N ASP A 261 -5.85 2.00 3.75
CA ASP A 261 -4.45 2.34 4.09
C ASP A 261 -3.65 2.89 2.90
N ALA A 262 -4.13 2.66 1.68
CA ALA A 262 -3.55 3.16 0.44
C ALA A 262 -4.65 3.46 -0.58
N VAL A 263 -4.57 4.60 -1.26
CA VAL A 263 -5.47 4.97 -2.36
C VAL A 263 -4.64 5.52 -3.51
N SER A 264 -4.94 5.09 -4.73
CA SER A 264 -4.33 5.58 -5.97
C SER A 264 -5.42 5.93 -6.98
N ILE A 265 -5.32 7.11 -7.59
CA ILE A 265 -6.24 7.63 -8.60
C ILE A 265 -5.48 7.96 -9.88
N LYS A 266 -6.09 7.67 -11.03
CA LYS A 266 -5.57 7.97 -12.36
C LYS A 266 -6.70 8.54 -13.22
N VAL A 267 -6.53 9.76 -13.70
CA VAL A 267 -7.42 10.36 -14.71
C VAL A 267 -7.06 9.78 -16.09
N ALA A 268 -8.06 9.45 -16.91
CA ALA A 268 -7.82 8.89 -18.25
C ALA A 268 -7.12 9.90 -19.20
N ALA A 269 -7.49 11.18 -19.08
CA ALA A 269 -6.93 12.28 -19.87
C ALA A 269 -5.58 12.75 -19.30
N GLY A 270 -4.50 12.05 -19.63
CA GLY A 270 -3.11 12.55 -19.62
C GLY A 270 -2.44 12.82 -18.26
N PHE A 271 -3.18 13.06 -17.18
CA PHE A 271 -2.58 13.38 -15.89
C PHE A 271 -1.84 12.19 -15.26
N THR A 272 -0.75 12.50 -14.59
CA THR A 272 -0.01 11.60 -13.71
C THR A 272 -0.93 10.97 -12.66
N SER A 273 -0.65 9.73 -12.28
CA SER A 273 -1.25 9.10 -11.09
C SER A 273 -1.04 9.95 -9.83
N ALA A 274 -2.03 9.96 -8.95
CA ALA A 274 -1.95 10.49 -7.59
C ALA A 274 -2.17 9.34 -6.61
N PHE A 275 -1.34 9.21 -5.59
CA PHE A 275 -1.56 8.22 -4.54
C PHE A 275 -1.20 8.74 -3.15
N ARG A 276 -1.81 8.13 -2.13
CA ARG A 276 -1.59 8.45 -0.73
C ARG A 276 -1.62 7.19 0.12
N TYR A 277 -0.80 7.17 1.16
CA TYR A 277 -0.81 6.16 2.23
C TYR A 277 -1.35 6.78 3.53
N SER A 278 -1.92 5.97 4.41
CA SER A 278 -2.32 6.39 5.77
C SER A 278 -1.13 6.80 6.65
N THR A 279 0.08 6.35 6.31
CA THR A 279 1.36 6.81 6.90
C THR A 279 1.71 8.27 6.56
N ILE A 280 0.98 8.94 5.65
CA ILE A 280 1.14 10.37 5.35
C ILE A 280 0.16 11.18 6.23
N PRO A 281 0.63 11.95 7.24
CA PRO A 281 -0.22 12.57 8.26
C PRO A 281 -1.41 13.34 7.71
N ALA A 282 -2.61 13.13 8.26
CA ALA A 282 -3.84 13.73 7.72
C ALA A 282 -3.85 15.28 7.70
N ALA A 283 -2.99 15.93 8.49
CA ALA A 283 -2.81 17.39 8.48
C ALA A 283 -1.88 17.89 7.35
N SER A 284 -1.23 17.01 6.58
CA SER A 284 -0.41 17.39 5.42
C SER A 284 -1.13 17.11 4.11
N ASP A 285 -1.27 18.13 3.27
CA ASP A 285 -1.80 18.00 1.90
C ASP A 285 -0.70 17.48 0.96
N VAL A 286 -0.34 16.21 1.13
CA VAL A 286 0.75 15.55 0.40
C VAL A 286 0.19 14.33 -0.35
N THR A 287 0.19 14.44 -1.67
CA THR A 287 -0.13 13.35 -2.61
C THR A 287 1.11 13.00 -3.42
N LEU A 288 1.49 11.71 -3.42
CA LEU A 288 2.62 11.18 -4.17
C LEU A 288 2.20 10.81 -5.60
N ALA A 289 3.18 10.62 -6.47
CA ALA A 289 3.01 10.11 -7.84
C ALA A 289 3.97 8.93 -8.05
N HIS A 290 3.62 7.96 -8.89
CA HIS A 290 4.54 6.83 -9.15
C HIS A 290 5.65 7.17 -10.18
N THR A 291 5.51 8.29 -10.90
CA THR A 291 6.53 8.84 -11.81
C THR A 291 7.63 9.57 -11.03
N ASN A 292 8.63 10.10 -11.75
CA ASN A 292 9.62 11.05 -11.23
C ASN A 292 9.07 12.40 -10.74
N ASN A 293 7.75 12.61 -10.70
CA ASN A 293 7.20 13.83 -10.10
C ASN A 293 7.49 13.87 -8.59
N GLY A 294 7.78 15.07 -8.07
CA GLY A 294 7.77 15.31 -6.62
C GLY A 294 6.35 15.18 -6.05
N PRO A 295 6.20 15.22 -4.72
CA PRO A 295 4.89 15.30 -4.09
C PRO A 295 4.11 16.54 -4.56
N SER A 296 2.80 16.39 -4.62
CA SER A 296 1.84 17.39 -5.08
C SER A 296 0.77 17.63 -4.01
N THR A 297 0.19 18.82 -4.00
CA THR A 297 -0.92 19.17 -3.11
C THR A 297 -2.26 18.98 -3.80
N SER A 298 -3.34 18.91 -3.02
CA SER A 298 -4.71 19.18 -3.45
C SER A 298 -5.25 18.16 -4.47
N ARG A 299 -4.76 16.93 -4.40
CA ARG A 299 -5.25 15.77 -5.16
C ARG A 299 -5.95 14.76 -4.24
N ILE A 300 -5.21 14.07 -3.36
CA ILE A 300 -5.74 13.27 -2.26
C ILE A 300 -5.32 13.95 -0.93
N THR A 301 -6.22 14.79 -0.42
CA THR A 301 -5.94 15.67 0.73
C THR A 301 -5.93 14.93 2.07
N ALA A 302 -6.70 13.84 2.20
CA ALA A 302 -6.71 12.96 3.38
C ALA A 302 -7.22 11.55 3.04
N LEU A 303 -6.88 10.58 3.90
CA LEU A 303 -7.59 9.30 4.04
C LEU A 303 -8.30 9.31 5.41
N ASN A 304 -9.50 8.75 5.49
CA ASN A 304 -10.31 8.71 6.71
C ASN A 304 -11.08 7.38 6.82
N ALA A 305 -11.83 7.21 7.91
CA ALA A 305 -12.54 5.96 8.20
C ALA A 305 -13.63 5.58 7.17
N SER A 306 -14.15 6.54 6.40
CA SER A 306 -15.21 6.34 5.38
C SER A 306 -14.73 6.46 3.94
N GLY A 307 -13.44 6.74 3.69
CA GLY A 307 -12.85 6.76 2.36
C GLY A 307 -11.68 7.74 2.21
N ALA A 308 -11.60 8.38 1.03
CA ALA A 308 -10.60 9.41 0.73
C ALA A 308 -11.24 10.79 0.55
N VAL A 309 -10.48 11.85 0.78
CA VAL A 309 -10.90 13.24 0.52
C VAL A 309 -10.12 13.79 -0.66
N LEU A 310 -10.83 14.16 -1.72
CA LEU A 310 -10.27 14.70 -2.95
C LEU A 310 -10.15 16.23 -2.89
N GLY A 311 -9.10 16.77 -3.51
CA GLY A 311 -8.89 18.21 -3.67
C GLY A 311 -9.35 18.73 -5.04
N THR A 312 -9.06 20.01 -5.33
CA THR A 312 -9.40 20.65 -6.62
C THR A 312 -8.74 20.02 -7.84
N SER A 313 -7.65 19.29 -7.64
CA SER A 313 -6.73 18.82 -8.68
C SER A 313 -6.68 17.28 -8.78
N ALA A 314 -7.71 16.59 -8.27
CA ALA A 314 -7.80 15.12 -8.23
C ALA A 314 -7.91 14.48 -9.63
#